data_AF-A0A484LBB4-F1
#
_entry.id   AF-A0A484LBB4-F1
#
_cell.length_a   1.000
_cell.length_b   1.000
_cell.length_c   1.000
_cell.angle_alpha   90.00
_cell.angle_beta   90.00
_cell.angle_gamma   90.00
#
_symmetry.space_group_name_H-M   'P 1'
#
loop_
_entity.id
_entity.type
_entity.pdbx_description
1 polymer ?
#
loop_
_entity_poly.entity_id
_entity_poly.type
_entity_poly.pdbx_seq_one_letter_code
_entity_poly.pdbx_strand_id
1 'polypeptide(L)'
;METRKKFRLDMPVRWNSTYFLLDHALYYKDVFIYLSERDSAVKSLVPSGDDWVKVAYVHKFLKVFYDVTNLFSASRHPTSNSYVHGVWKIQSALKDIENGPGYFLTDTVARMQAKFNKYWSDYNTVLCCATLLDPRYKVTFLKYCFVKNYGQEGATSRVDKVTDTLKLWFKEYNKLSDFQGDVLNTGCNLSTSNESELDD
;
A
#
# COMPACT_ATOMS: atom_id res chain seq x y z
N MET A 1 27.67 -1.71 0.40
CA MET A 1 27.05 -2.81 1.17
C MET A 1 27.18 -2.46 2.64
N GLU A 2 26.07 -2.29 3.37
CA GLU A 2 26.13 -2.14 4.83
C GLU A 2 26.61 -3.47 5.43
N THR A 3 27.75 -3.45 6.11
CA THR A 3 28.45 -4.66 6.57
C THR A 3 28.00 -5.15 7.95
N ARG A 4 27.05 -4.47 8.61
CA ARG A 4 26.50 -4.89 9.92
C ARG A 4 25.01 -4.55 10.03
N LYS A 5 24.19 -5.59 10.20
CA LYS A 5 22.76 -5.48 10.52
C LYS A 5 22.60 -5.68 12.05
N LYS A 6 22.04 -4.70 12.76
CA LYS A 6 21.89 -4.79 14.22
C LYS A 6 20.55 -5.44 14.58
N PHE A 7 20.59 -6.55 15.32
CA PHE A 7 19.38 -7.14 15.89
C PHE A 7 18.66 -6.14 16.79
N ARG A 8 17.36 -5.99 16.54
CA ARG A 8 16.43 -5.28 17.42
C ARG A 8 15.46 -6.31 17.97
N LEU A 9 15.05 -6.13 19.22
CA LEU A 9 14.05 -6.99 19.84
C LEU A 9 12.73 -6.87 19.08
N ASP A 10 12.04 -7.99 18.95
CA ASP A 10 10.68 -8.03 18.44
C ASP A 10 9.74 -7.30 19.40
N MET A 11 8.78 -6.58 18.83
CA MET A 11 7.72 -5.90 19.55
C MET A 11 6.41 -6.56 19.13
N PRO A 12 5.78 -7.38 20.00
CA PRO A 12 4.64 -8.22 19.63
C PRO A 12 3.44 -7.48 19.01
N VAL A 13 3.30 -6.19 19.33
CA VAL A 13 2.22 -5.34 18.81
C VAL A 13 2.51 -4.73 17.43
N ARG A 14 3.74 -4.88 16.91
CA ARG A 14 4.21 -4.24 15.68
C ARG A 14 4.90 -5.25 14.76
N TRP A 15 4.14 -5.80 13.82
CA TRP A 15 4.62 -6.77 12.82
C TRP A 15 5.85 -6.31 12.00
N ASN A 16 6.08 -5.00 11.84
CA ASN A 16 7.31 -4.48 11.22
C ASN A 16 8.57 -4.90 11.98
N SER A 17 8.52 -4.96 13.32
CA SER A 17 9.64 -5.42 14.13
C SER A 17 9.90 -6.91 13.94
N THR A 18 8.84 -7.72 13.83
CA THR A 18 8.91 -9.14 13.50
C THR A 18 9.53 -9.35 12.12
N TYR A 19 9.10 -8.56 11.12
CA TYR A 19 9.70 -8.59 9.79
C TYR A 19 11.22 -8.34 9.83
N PHE A 20 11.66 -7.28 10.53
CA PHE A 20 13.09 -6.99 10.68
C PHE A 20 13.83 -8.10 11.43
N LEU A 21 13.26 -8.66 12.49
CA LEU A 21 13.86 -9.79 13.22
C LEU A 21 14.15 -10.93 12.26
N LEU A 22 13.17 -11.34 11.44
CA LEU A 22 13.32 -12.45 10.51
C LEU A 22 14.32 -12.13 9.39
N ASP A 23 14.32 -10.90 8.88
CA ASP A 23 15.31 -10.42 7.89
C ASP A 23 16.74 -10.52 8.42
N HIS A 24 16.96 -10.15 9.69
CA HIS A 24 18.26 -10.25 10.35
C HIS A 24 18.61 -11.71 10.67
N ALA A 25 17.64 -12.51 11.13
CA ALA A 25 17.84 -13.94 11.41
C ALA A 25 18.30 -14.68 10.15
N LEU A 26 17.69 -14.41 9.01
CA LEU A 26 18.09 -14.98 7.72
C LEU A 26 19.48 -14.50 7.29
N TYR A 27 19.79 -13.21 7.47
CA TYR A 27 21.11 -12.67 7.15
C TYR A 27 22.24 -13.33 7.95
N TYR A 28 21.98 -13.65 9.23
CA TYR A 28 22.96 -14.28 10.13
C TYR A 28 22.79 -15.81 10.27
N LYS A 29 22.01 -16.46 9.38
CA LYS A 29 21.70 -17.89 9.46
C LYS A 29 22.95 -18.76 9.65
N ASP A 30 23.96 -18.56 8.80
CA ASP A 30 25.18 -19.38 8.81
C ASP A 30 26.00 -19.14 10.10
N VAL A 31 25.95 -17.94 10.66
CA VAL A 31 26.58 -17.61 11.94
C VAL A 31 25.90 -18.35 13.09
N PHE A 32 24.56 -18.43 13.10
CA PHE A 32 23.84 -19.20 14.12
C PHE A 32 24.13 -20.69 14.03
N ILE A 33 24.17 -21.25 12.81
CA ILE A 33 24.52 -22.65 12.59
C ILE A 33 25.93 -22.93 13.11
N TYR A 34 26.91 -22.11 12.73
CA TYR A 34 28.28 -22.23 13.20
C TYR A 34 28.43 -22.11 14.73
N LEU A 35 27.68 -21.21 15.37
CA LEU A 35 27.68 -21.09 16.83
C LEU A 35 27.08 -22.34 17.50
N SER A 36 26.03 -22.93 16.93
CA SER A 36 25.40 -24.15 17.46
C SER A 36 26.31 -25.38 17.47
N GLU A 37 27.30 -25.40 16.57
CA GLU A 37 28.30 -26.46 16.50
C GLU A 37 29.36 -26.34 17.61
N ARG A 38 29.53 -25.15 18.18
CA ARG A 38 30.59 -24.82 19.15
C ARG A 38 30.10 -24.65 20.57
N ASP A 39 28.85 -24.24 20.74
CA ASP A 39 28.23 -24.04 22.04
C ASP A 39 26.93 -24.84 22.15
N SER A 40 26.97 -25.88 22.99
CA SER A 40 25.80 -26.73 23.25
C SER A 40 24.63 -25.97 23.86
N ALA A 41 24.87 -24.87 24.57
CA ALA A 41 23.81 -24.02 25.12
C ALA A 41 23.05 -23.26 24.03
N VAL A 42 23.71 -22.95 22.91
CA VAL A 42 23.10 -22.27 21.76
C VAL A 42 22.39 -23.26 20.83
N LYS A 43 22.82 -24.52 20.82
CA LYS A 43 22.29 -25.55 19.92
C LYS A 43 20.77 -25.75 20.00
N SER A 44 20.19 -25.68 21.21
CA SER A 44 18.73 -25.80 21.39
C SER A 44 17.95 -24.54 20.99
N LEU A 45 18.62 -23.40 20.79
CA LEU A 45 18.01 -22.12 20.45
C LEU A 45 18.00 -21.84 18.94
N VAL A 46 18.79 -22.57 18.16
CA VAL A 46 18.90 -22.37 16.71
C VAL A 46 17.79 -23.10 15.99
N PRO A 47 17.07 -22.45 15.05
CA PRO A 47 16.04 -23.09 14.25
C PRO A 47 16.57 -24.33 13.51
N SER A 48 15.74 -25.36 13.42
CA SER A 48 16.03 -26.53 12.59
C SER A 48 16.08 -26.17 11.09
N GLY A 49 16.55 -27.09 10.25
CA GLY A 49 16.55 -26.91 8.79
C GLY A 49 15.16 -26.55 8.25
N ASP A 50 14.13 -27.27 8.70
CA ASP A 50 12.74 -27.01 8.31
C ASP A 50 12.22 -25.68 8.85
N ASP A 51 12.61 -25.30 10.06
CA ASP A 51 12.21 -24.01 10.63
C ASP A 51 12.85 -22.84 9.88
N TRP A 52 14.08 -22.97 9.39
CA TRP A 52 14.68 -21.97 8.51
C TRP A 52 13.92 -21.79 7.20
N VAL A 53 13.37 -22.88 6.64
CA VAL A 53 12.50 -22.80 5.46
C VAL A 53 11.21 -22.05 5.79
N LYS A 54 10.58 -22.35 6.94
CA LYS A 54 9.40 -21.62 7.41
C LYS A 54 9.71 -20.14 7.67
N VAL A 55 10.82 -19.82 8.32
CA VAL A 55 11.28 -18.45 8.58
C VAL A 55 11.45 -17.67 7.27
N ALA A 56 12.09 -18.27 6.26
CA ALA A 56 12.24 -17.65 4.95
C ALA A 56 10.88 -17.38 4.28
N TYR A 57 9.94 -18.32 4.40
CA TYR A 57 8.59 -18.18 3.88
C TYR A 57 7.81 -17.05 4.58
N VAL A 58 7.80 -17.03 5.91
CA VAL A 58 7.14 -15.98 6.71
C VAL A 58 7.75 -14.61 6.40
N HIS A 59 9.08 -14.52 6.32
CA HIS A 59 9.77 -13.28 5.95
C HIS A 59 9.32 -12.77 4.57
N LYS A 60 9.27 -13.64 3.56
CA LYS A 60 8.80 -13.29 2.22
C LYS A 60 7.34 -12.83 2.22
N PHE A 61 6.48 -13.49 3.00
CA PHE A 61 5.08 -13.11 3.15
C PHE A 61 4.93 -11.72 3.80
N LEU A 62 5.58 -11.50 4.96
CA LEU A 62 5.56 -10.22 5.67
C LEU A 62 6.19 -9.08 4.88
N LYS A 63 7.15 -9.38 3.98
CA LYS A 63 7.76 -8.39 3.10
C LYS A 63 6.72 -7.65 2.24
N VAL A 64 5.68 -8.33 1.78
CA VAL A 64 4.61 -7.68 0.98
C VAL A 64 3.94 -6.57 1.78
N PHE A 65 3.63 -6.83 3.05
CA PHE A 65 3.02 -5.85 3.94
C PHE A 65 4.01 -4.71 4.23
N TYR A 66 5.28 -5.03 4.46
CA TYR A 66 6.35 -4.06 4.72
C TYR A 66 6.48 -3.07 3.57
N ASP A 67 6.60 -3.57 2.34
CA ASP A 67 6.77 -2.76 1.15
C ASP A 67 5.53 -1.87 0.90
N VAL A 68 4.30 -2.41 1.08
CA VAL A 68 3.07 -1.62 0.93
C VAL A 68 2.91 -0.57 2.03
N THR A 69 3.30 -0.89 3.26
CA THR A 69 3.23 0.06 4.38
C THR A 69 4.21 1.22 4.18
N ASN A 70 5.43 0.94 3.72
CA ASN A 70 6.38 1.99 3.37
C ASN A 70 5.89 2.84 2.20
N LEU A 71 5.27 2.21 1.20
CA LEU A 71 4.66 2.92 0.08
C LEU A 71 3.59 3.91 0.57
N PHE A 72 2.71 3.50 1.47
CA PHE A 72 1.67 4.39 2.02
C PHE A 72 2.17 5.38 3.07
N SER A 73 3.29 5.07 3.73
CA SER A 73 3.93 5.97 4.71
C SER A 73 4.83 7.02 4.07
N ALA A 74 5.01 7.00 2.75
CA ALA A 74 5.78 8.00 2.04
C ALA A 74 5.13 9.38 2.17
N SER A 75 5.91 10.39 2.57
CA SER A 75 5.43 11.76 2.79
C SER A 75 5.83 12.74 1.70
N ARG A 76 6.78 12.37 0.83
CA ARG A 76 7.34 13.26 -0.19
C ARG A 76 6.58 13.26 -1.51
N HIS A 77 5.69 12.28 -1.72
CA HIS A 77 4.93 12.11 -2.94
C HIS A 77 3.51 11.65 -2.62
N PRO A 78 2.52 11.93 -3.49
CA PRO A 78 1.18 11.41 -3.33
C PRO A 78 1.20 9.88 -3.25
N THR A 79 0.47 9.31 -2.29
CA THR A 79 0.36 7.86 -2.09
C THR A 79 -1.01 7.31 -2.54
N SER A 80 -2.02 8.19 -2.63
CA SER A 80 -3.40 7.84 -3.01
C SER A 80 -3.50 7.19 -4.38
N ASN A 81 -2.64 7.58 -5.33
CA ASN A 81 -2.57 6.97 -6.66
C ASN A 81 -2.10 5.50 -6.64
N SER A 82 -1.41 5.08 -5.57
CA SER A 82 -0.92 3.70 -5.41
C SER A 82 -1.84 2.83 -4.56
N TYR A 83 -2.97 3.38 -4.10
CA TYR A 83 -3.89 2.73 -3.16
C TYR A 83 -4.36 1.37 -3.65
N VAL A 84 -5.00 1.30 -4.83
CA VAL A 84 -5.59 0.05 -5.33
C VAL A 84 -4.50 -1.00 -5.51
N HIS A 85 -3.33 -0.61 -6.03
CA HIS A 85 -2.22 -1.51 -6.24
C HIS A 85 -1.64 -2.06 -4.92
N GLY A 86 -1.46 -1.22 -3.90
CA GLY A 86 -0.97 -1.65 -2.59
C GLY A 86 -1.94 -2.57 -1.86
N VAL A 87 -3.23 -2.21 -1.83
CA VAL A 87 -4.29 -3.02 -1.21
C VAL A 87 -4.42 -4.36 -1.94
N TRP A 88 -4.39 -4.35 -3.27
CA TRP A 88 -4.44 -5.57 -4.08
C TRP A 88 -3.25 -6.50 -3.81
N LYS A 89 -2.03 -5.98 -3.65
CA LYS A 89 -0.85 -6.79 -3.33
C LYS A 89 -1.01 -7.55 -2.01
N ILE A 90 -1.48 -6.87 -0.97
CA ILE A 90 -1.75 -7.51 0.33
C ILE A 90 -2.84 -8.57 0.17
N GLN A 91 -3.93 -8.23 -0.54
CA GLN A 91 -5.04 -9.14 -0.75
C GLN A 91 -4.64 -10.40 -1.51
N SER A 92 -3.84 -10.27 -2.57
CA SER A 92 -3.30 -11.39 -3.33
C SER A 92 -2.42 -12.27 -2.44
N ALA A 93 -1.51 -11.68 -1.68
CA ALA A 93 -0.63 -12.44 -0.79
C ALA A 93 -1.39 -13.24 0.29
N LEU A 94 -2.51 -12.71 0.80
CA LEU A 94 -3.38 -13.43 1.72
C LEU A 94 -4.07 -14.64 1.03
N LYS A 95 -4.62 -14.42 -0.17
CA LYS A 95 -5.29 -15.47 -0.97
C LYS A 95 -4.32 -16.56 -1.47
N ASP A 96 -3.07 -16.20 -1.75
CA ASP A 96 -2.06 -17.13 -2.23
C ASP A 96 -1.64 -18.14 -1.15
N ILE A 97 -1.76 -17.78 0.15
CA ILE A 97 -1.49 -18.73 1.24
C ILE A 97 -2.62 -19.73 1.39
N GLU A 98 -3.88 -19.31 1.23
CA GLU A 98 -5.03 -20.20 1.27
C GLU A 98 -4.92 -21.33 0.21
N ASN A 99 -4.27 -21.03 -0.92
CA ASN A 99 -4.11 -21.94 -2.05
C ASN A 99 -2.68 -22.47 -2.23
N GLY A 100 -1.77 -22.21 -1.28
CA GLY A 100 -0.32 -22.42 -1.43
C GLY A 100 0.30 -23.38 -0.41
N PRO A 101 1.62 -23.65 -0.50
CA PRO A 101 2.33 -24.56 0.40
C PRO A 101 2.50 -24.03 1.84
N GLY A 102 1.98 -22.83 2.12
CA GLY A 102 2.05 -22.17 3.43
C GLY A 102 1.02 -22.67 4.45
N TYR A 103 0.71 -23.97 4.47
CA TYR A 103 -0.34 -24.54 5.31
C TYR A 103 -0.15 -24.20 6.81
N PHE A 104 1.11 -24.08 7.26
CA PHE A 104 1.45 -23.73 8.64
C PHE A 104 1.05 -22.29 9.03
N LEU A 105 0.76 -21.43 8.05
CA LEU A 105 0.30 -20.06 8.27
C LEU A 105 -1.22 -19.89 8.16
N THR A 106 -1.96 -20.92 7.77
CA THR A 106 -3.41 -20.84 7.49
C THR A 106 -4.20 -20.16 8.60
N ASP A 107 -4.05 -20.61 9.84
CA ASP A 107 -4.73 -20.03 11.01
C ASP A 107 -4.34 -18.56 11.27
N THR A 108 -3.05 -18.22 11.08
CA THR A 108 -2.57 -16.83 11.22
C THR A 108 -3.11 -15.94 10.10
N VAL A 109 -3.10 -16.44 8.87
CA VAL A 109 -3.62 -15.74 7.68
C VAL A 109 -5.12 -15.55 7.78
N ALA A 110 -5.89 -16.52 8.28
CA ALA A 110 -7.32 -16.38 8.49
C ALA A 110 -7.64 -15.19 9.42
N ARG A 111 -6.88 -15.03 10.53
CA ARG A 111 -7.01 -13.84 11.40
C ARG A 111 -6.61 -12.55 10.70
N MET A 112 -5.55 -12.57 9.91
CA MET A 112 -5.10 -11.39 9.15
C MET A 112 -6.12 -11.00 8.07
N GLN A 113 -6.71 -11.97 7.39
CA GLN A 113 -7.77 -11.83 6.39
C GLN A 113 -9.02 -11.20 7.02
N ALA A 114 -9.44 -11.67 8.20
CA ALA A 114 -10.57 -11.10 8.92
C ALA A 114 -10.34 -9.61 9.25
N LYS A 115 -9.13 -9.26 9.73
CA LYS A 115 -8.75 -7.86 9.97
C LYS A 115 -8.70 -7.06 8.67
N PHE A 116 -8.15 -7.63 7.59
CA PHE A 116 -8.08 -6.99 6.29
C PHE A 116 -9.49 -6.66 5.76
N ASN A 117 -10.39 -7.65 5.75
CA ASN A 117 -11.77 -7.49 5.30
C ASN A 117 -12.53 -6.45 6.14
N LYS A 118 -12.25 -6.33 7.45
CA LYS A 118 -12.89 -5.31 8.30
C LYS A 118 -12.67 -3.89 7.80
N TYR A 119 -11.49 -3.59 7.25
CA TYR A 119 -11.11 -2.23 6.85
C TYR A 119 -11.09 -2.01 5.33
N TRP A 120 -10.87 -3.08 4.55
CA TRP A 120 -10.65 -3.02 3.09
C TRP A 120 -11.52 -4.01 2.30
N SER A 121 -12.63 -4.48 2.88
CA SER A 121 -13.60 -5.31 2.12
C SER A 121 -14.26 -4.55 0.98
N ASP A 122 -14.47 -3.23 1.12
CA ASP A 122 -14.92 -2.35 0.04
C ASP A 122 -13.85 -1.30 -0.27
N TYR A 123 -13.48 -1.20 -1.54
CA TYR A 123 -12.46 -0.23 -1.95
C TYR A 123 -13.04 1.18 -1.91
N ASN A 124 -12.28 2.12 -1.35
CA ASN A 124 -12.72 3.52 -1.29
C ASN A 124 -12.81 4.12 -2.71
N THR A 125 -13.99 4.61 -3.08
CA THR A 125 -14.26 5.18 -4.43
C THR A 125 -13.33 6.34 -4.77
N VAL A 126 -13.11 7.27 -3.84
CA VAL A 126 -12.24 8.45 -4.05
C VAL A 126 -10.79 8.03 -4.28
N LEU A 127 -10.28 7.08 -3.51
CA LEU A 127 -8.91 6.55 -3.69
C LEU A 127 -8.78 5.73 -4.97
N CYS A 128 -9.84 5.05 -5.41
CA CYS A 128 -9.88 4.42 -6.73
C CYS A 128 -9.83 5.45 -7.86
N CYS A 129 -10.58 6.55 -7.74
CA CYS A 129 -10.49 7.68 -8.68
C CYS A 129 -9.06 8.24 -8.72
N ALA A 130 -8.42 8.47 -7.57
CA ALA A 130 -7.04 8.93 -7.48
C ALA A 130 -6.05 7.98 -8.17
N THR A 131 -6.30 6.67 -8.10
CA THR A 131 -5.49 5.66 -8.82
C THR A 131 -5.68 5.76 -10.34
N LEU A 132 -6.91 5.96 -10.83
CA LEU A 132 -7.18 6.07 -12.27
C LEU A 132 -6.72 7.39 -12.89
N LEU A 133 -6.57 8.44 -12.09
CA LEU A 133 -5.97 9.71 -12.53
C LEU A 133 -4.47 9.60 -12.78
N ASP A 134 -3.82 8.55 -12.29
CA ASP A 134 -2.43 8.27 -12.61
C ASP A 134 -2.36 7.56 -13.98
N PRO A 135 -1.68 8.14 -14.98
CA PRO A 135 -1.63 7.59 -16.35
C PRO A 135 -1.09 6.16 -16.43
N ARG A 136 -0.37 5.69 -15.40
CA ARG A 136 0.19 4.35 -15.33
C ARG A 136 -0.89 3.27 -15.10
N TYR A 137 -2.03 3.63 -14.52
CA TYR A 137 -3.08 2.68 -14.18
C TYR A 137 -4.31 2.86 -15.07
N LYS A 138 -4.77 1.76 -15.64
CA LYS A 138 -5.95 1.73 -16.52
C LYS A 138 -7.17 1.20 -15.76
N VAL A 139 -8.36 1.57 -16.22
CA VAL A 139 -9.64 1.04 -15.73
C VAL A 139 -9.68 -0.49 -15.78
N THR A 140 -8.99 -1.10 -16.76
CA THR A 140 -8.85 -2.56 -16.88
C THR A 140 -8.18 -3.20 -15.66
N PHE A 141 -7.18 -2.54 -15.06
CA PHE A 141 -6.54 -3.02 -13.83
C PHE A 141 -7.53 -2.96 -12.65
N LEU A 142 -8.26 -1.86 -12.51
CA LEU A 142 -9.28 -1.74 -11.46
C LEU A 142 -10.37 -2.81 -11.60
N LYS A 143 -10.85 -3.03 -12.85
CA LYS A 143 -11.81 -4.08 -13.17
C LYS A 143 -11.27 -5.46 -12.80
N TYR A 144 -10.02 -5.76 -13.12
CA TYR A 144 -9.38 -7.03 -12.75
C TYR A 144 -9.40 -7.25 -11.23
N CYS A 145 -8.97 -6.24 -10.45
CA CYS A 145 -8.98 -6.32 -8.98
C CYS A 145 -10.40 -6.56 -8.44
N PHE A 146 -11.39 -5.84 -8.97
CA PHE A 146 -12.79 -5.98 -8.52
C PHE A 146 -13.41 -7.31 -8.92
N VAL A 147 -13.16 -7.83 -10.13
CA VAL A 147 -13.68 -9.14 -10.56
C VAL A 147 -13.19 -10.24 -9.63
N LYS A 148 -11.91 -10.18 -9.25
CA LYS A 148 -11.32 -11.14 -8.31
C LYS A 148 -11.83 -11.01 -6.88
N ASN A 149 -12.48 -9.90 -6.52
CA ASN A 149 -12.98 -9.67 -5.17
C ASN A 149 -14.50 -9.89 -5.05
N TYR A 150 -15.27 -9.41 -6.03
CA TYR A 150 -16.74 -9.34 -5.97
C TYR A 150 -17.43 -10.15 -7.06
N GLY A 151 -16.68 -10.88 -7.89
CA GLY A 151 -17.22 -11.52 -9.09
C GLY A 151 -17.52 -10.51 -10.20
N GLN A 152 -18.02 -11.02 -11.33
CA GLN A 152 -18.18 -10.23 -12.55
C GLN A 152 -19.24 -9.12 -12.42
N GLU A 153 -20.39 -9.43 -11.83
CA GLU A 153 -21.49 -8.48 -11.65
C GLU A 153 -21.11 -7.40 -10.61
N GLY A 154 -20.61 -7.82 -9.45
CA GLY A 154 -20.21 -6.91 -8.38
C GLY A 154 -19.06 -5.98 -8.77
N ALA A 155 -18.20 -6.42 -9.70
CA ALA A 155 -17.13 -5.60 -10.24
C ALA A 155 -17.62 -4.52 -11.19
N THR A 156 -18.56 -4.85 -12.08
CA THR A 156 -19.05 -3.92 -13.11
C THR A 156 -19.68 -2.70 -12.45
N SER A 157 -20.60 -2.91 -11.50
CA SER A 157 -21.23 -1.82 -10.74
C SER A 157 -20.21 -0.90 -10.03
N ARG A 158 -19.12 -1.46 -9.48
CA ARG A 158 -18.08 -0.67 -8.79
C ARG A 158 -17.19 0.10 -9.75
N VAL A 159 -16.83 -0.50 -10.89
CA VAL A 159 -16.09 0.22 -11.94
C VAL A 159 -16.91 1.38 -12.47
N ASP A 160 -18.21 1.17 -12.71
CA ASP A 160 -19.11 2.21 -13.20
C ASP A 160 -19.22 3.34 -12.17
N LYS A 161 -19.43 3.02 -10.89
CA LYS A 161 -19.44 4.00 -9.80
C LYS A 161 -18.18 4.87 -9.78
N VAL A 162 -17.00 4.27 -9.89
CA VAL A 162 -15.72 5.02 -9.92
C VAL A 162 -15.62 5.89 -11.18
N THR A 163 -15.98 5.34 -12.33
CA THR A 163 -15.88 6.01 -13.63
C THR A 163 -16.87 7.18 -13.71
N ASP A 164 -18.08 7.01 -13.23
CA ASP A 164 -19.12 8.04 -13.22
C ASP A 164 -18.80 9.14 -12.20
N THR A 165 -18.18 8.79 -11.07
CA THR A 165 -17.64 9.78 -10.13
C THR A 165 -16.56 10.64 -10.81
N LEU A 166 -15.64 10.03 -11.57
CA LEU A 166 -14.62 10.77 -12.32
C LEU A 166 -15.23 11.67 -13.40
N LYS A 167 -16.19 11.16 -14.18
CA LYS A 167 -16.89 11.94 -15.20
C LYS A 167 -17.64 13.13 -14.58
N LEU A 168 -18.28 12.92 -13.43
CA LEU A 168 -18.97 13.98 -12.70
C LEU A 168 -17.99 15.08 -12.27
N TRP A 169 -16.87 14.70 -11.66
CA TRP A 169 -15.84 15.68 -11.27
C TRP A 169 -15.25 16.42 -12.45
N PHE A 170 -15.01 15.73 -13.57
CA PHE A 170 -14.54 16.36 -14.79
C PHE A 170 -15.56 17.36 -15.34
N LYS A 171 -16.85 17.01 -15.33
CA LYS A 171 -17.93 17.90 -15.75
C LYS A 171 -18.00 19.15 -14.87
N GLU A 172 -17.92 19.00 -13.54
CA GLU A 172 -17.93 20.14 -12.63
C GLU A 172 -16.67 21.01 -12.77
N TYR A 173 -15.51 20.40 -13.01
CA TYR A 173 -14.26 21.11 -13.28
C TYR A 173 -14.37 21.99 -14.54
N ASN A 174 -14.91 21.45 -15.65
CA ASN A 174 -15.06 22.20 -16.89
C ASN A 174 -16.01 23.40 -16.73
N LYS A 175 -17.10 23.26 -15.96
CA LYS A 175 -17.98 24.41 -15.68
C LYS A 175 -17.24 25.55 -14.96
N LEU A 176 -16.32 25.21 -14.06
CA LEU A 176 -15.52 26.20 -13.33
C LEU A 176 -14.47 26.86 -14.23
N SER A 177 -13.87 26.12 -15.16
CA SER A 177 -12.95 26.70 -16.14
C SER A 177 -13.66 27.63 -17.12
N ASP A 178 -14.88 27.29 -17.54
CA ASP A 178 -15.69 28.13 -18.43
C ASP A 178 -16.10 29.43 -17.71
N PHE A 179 -16.46 29.35 -16.42
CA PHE A 179 -16.72 30.53 -15.57
C PHE A 179 -15.49 31.43 -15.39
N GLN A 180 -14.29 30.86 -15.21
CA GLN A 180 -13.06 31.66 -15.09
C GLN A 180 -12.63 32.29 -16.43
N GLY A 181 -12.93 31.65 -17.56
CA GLY A 181 -12.74 32.21 -18.90
C GLY A 181 -13.62 33.44 -19.15
N ASP A 182 -14.87 33.42 -18.72
CA ASP A 182 -15.80 34.55 -18.89
C ASP A 182 -15.46 35.73 -17.97
N VAL A 183 -15.01 35.49 -16.74
CA VAL A 183 -14.60 36.57 -15.81
C VAL A 183 -13.37 37.32 -16.31
N LEU A 184 -12.43 36.65 -17.00
CA LEU A 184 -11.29 37.31 -17.64
C LEU A 184 -11.67 38.08 -18.91
N ASN A 185 -12.84 37.80 -19.50
CA ASN A 185 -13.31 38.42 -20.74
C ASN A 185 -14.35 39.54 -20.51
N THR A 186 -14.85 39.71 -19.28
CA THR A 186 -15.84 40.74 -18.92
C THR A 186 -15.41 41.60 -17.71
N GLY A 187 -14.46 42.52 -17.95
CA GLY A 187 -14.24 43.73 -17.14
C GLY A 187 -13.28 43.56 -15.95
N CYS A 188 -12.31 44.45 -15.75
CA CYS A 188 -12.56 45.89 -15.59
C CYS A 188 -11.43 46.77 -16.16
N ASN A 189 -11.79 47.62 -17.12
CA ASN A 189 -11.14 48.91 -17.34
C ASN A 189 -11.41 49.78 -16.11
N LEU A 190 -10.43 49.95 -15.23
CA LEU A 190 -10.41 51.09 -14.31
C LEU A 190 -9.39 52.10 -14.84
N SER A 191 -9.92 53.19 -15.38
CA SER A 191 -9.20 54.42 -15.67
C SER A 191 -8.44 54.86 -14.41
N THR A 192 -7.11 54.94 -14.54
CA THR A 192 -6.24 55.59 -13.57
C THR A 192 -6.45 57.09 -13.68
N SER A 193 -7.30 57.64 -12.80
CA SER A 193 -7.29 59.08 -12.51
C SER A 193 -6.12 59.35 -11.59
N ASN A 194 -5.16 60.13 -12.09
CA ASN A 194 -4.14 60.76 -11.29
C ASN A 194 -4.79 61.70 -10.26
N GLU A 195 -4.43 61.55 -9.00
CA GLU A 195 -4.40 62.68 -8.07
C GLU A 195 -3.24 62.51 -7.09
N SER A 196 -2.57 63.63 -6.89
CA SER A 196 -1.28 63.86 -6.27
C SER A 196 -1.43 64.37 -4.83
N GLU A 197 -0.33 64.31 -4.07
CA GLU A 197 -0.02 65.10 -2.85
C GLU A 197 -0.74 64.69 -1.54
N LEU A 198 -0.20 64.79 -0.31
CA LEU A 198 1.10 65.15 0.31
C LEU A 198 0.97 64.82 1.83
N ASP A 199 2.12 64.61 2.50
CA ASP A 199 2.45 64.82 3.94
C ASP A 199 1.65 64.07 5.04
N ASP A 200 2.22 63.49 6.10
CA ASP A 200 3.52 63.57 6.82
C ASP A 200 3.93 62.15 7.30
#